data_AF-A0A261Y619-F1
#
_entry.id   AF-A0A261Y619-F1
#
_cell.length_a   1.000
_cell.length_b   1.000
_cell.length_c   1.000
_cell.angle_alpha   90.00
_cell.angle_beta   90.00
_cell.angle_gamma   90.00
#
_symmetry.space_group_name_H-M   'P 1'
#
loop_
_entity.id
_entity.type
_entity.pdbx_description
1 polymer ?
#
loop_
_entity_poly.entity_id
_entity_poly.type
_entity_poly.pdbx_seq_one_letter_code
_entity_poly.pdbx_strand_id
1 'polypeptide(L)'
;MQRRGCVHGWKDPDEWTDPSVATRLIHPSSHVCWANTTRKFITNRLLQRKQMVVDILHPSRANVSKDELREKLAKMYKAEKDVVFCFGFKTHFGGGKSTGFALVYDSLESAKKFEPKYRLVRHGLATTQTTSRKQRKEKKNRLKKFRGTKKAKAAGSKA
;
A
#
# COMPACT_ATOMS: atom_id res chain seq x y z
N MET A 1 62.04 24.27 -30.92
CA MET A 1 62.30 25.21 -29.82
C MET A 1 61.00 25.40 -29.06
N GLN A 2 60.95 24.89 -27.83
CA GLN A 2 59.74 24.77 -27.02
C GLN A 2 59.18 26.14 -26.60
N ARG A 3 57.85 26.30 -26.66
CA ARG A 3 57.12 27.11 -25.68
C ARG A 3 56.02 26.27 -25.07
N ARG A 4 56.27 25.91 -23.81
CA ARG A 4 55.35 25.24 -22.89
C ARG A 4 54.17 26.19 -22.61
N GLY A 5 52.96 25.67 -22.64
CA GLY A 5 51.75 26.37 -22.20
C GLY A 5 50.80 25.38 -21.56
N CYS A 6 51.00 25.15 -20.26
CA CYS A 6 50.12 24.36 -19.42
C CYS A 6 48.99 25.28 -18.95
N VAL A 7 47.80 25.16 -19.52
CA VAL A 7 46.59 25.77 -18.96
C VAL A 7 45.85 24.71 -18.18
N HIS A 8 46.16 24.66 -16.89
CA HIS A 8 45.23 24.10 -15.90
C HIS A 8 43.96 24.96 -15.96
N GLY A 9 42.81 24.32 -16.18
CA GLY A 9 41.51 24.96 -16.07
C GLY A 9 41.28 25.38 -14.63
N TRP A 10 41.57 26.64 -14.32
CA TRP A 10 41.08 27.30 -13.12
C TRP A 10 39.62 27.67 -13.40
N LYS A 11 38.70 27.03 -12.67
CA LYS A 11 37.30 27.47 -12.64
C LYS A 11 37.23 28.86 -12.00
N ASP A 12 36.47 29.75 -12.63
CA ASP A 12 36.25 31.12 -12.21
C ASP A 12 35.74 31.20 -10.76
N PRO A 13 36.28 32.09 -9.90
CA PRO A 13 35.87 32.23 -8.49
C PRO A 13 34.51 32.90 -8.28
N ASP A 14 33.85 33.37 -9.34
CA ASP A 14 32.70 34.27 -9.26
C ASP A 14 31.34 33.56 -9.39
N GLU A 15 31.31 32.24 -9.19
CA GLU A 15 30.08 31.42 -9.20
C GLU A 15 29.34 31.44 -7.84
N TRP A 16 29.63 32.41 -6.97
CA TRP A 16 29.06 32.53 -5.61
C TRP A 16 28.21 33.80 -5.37
N THR A 17 27.96 34.63 -6.40
CA THR A 17 27.19 35.88 -6.25
C THR A 17 25.96 35.99 -7.16
N ASP A 18 25.30 34.87 -7.43
CA ASP A 18 24.04 34.84 -8.17
C ASP A 18 22.84 34.65 -7.19
N PRO A 19 22.04 35.70 -6.88
CA PRO A 19 20.93 35.62 -5.94
C PRO A 19 19.82 34.65 -6.39
N SER A 20 19.85 34.26 -7.66
CA SER A 20 18.91 33.33 -8.28
C SER A 20 19.27 31.85 -8.04
N VAL A 21 20.52 31.56 -7.67
CA VAL A 21 20.99 30.20 -7.34
C VAL A 21 20.96 29.95 -5.82
N ALA A 22 20.96 31.02 -5.02
CA ALA A 22 20.82 31.04 -3.56
C ALA A 22 19.39 30.79 -3.02
N THR A 23 18.46 30.33 -3.86
CA THR A 23 17.16 29.77 -3.41
C THR A 23 17.14 28.23 -3.40
N ARG A 24 18.26 27.57 -3.70
CA ARG A 24 18.51 26.22 -3.21
C ARG A 24 19.10 26.33 -1.81
N LEU A 25 18.45 25.66 -0.85
CA LEU A 25 18.73 25.65 0.61
C LEU A 25 17.89 26.66 1.39
N ILE A 26 16.58 26.40 1.46
CA ILE A 26 15.88 25.94 2.67
C ILE A 26 14.63 25.21 2.16
N HIS A 27 14.75 23.90 1.89
CA HIS A 27 13.58 23.04 1.98
C HIS A 27 13.50 22.65 3.46
N PRO A 28 12.61 23.24 4.28
CA PRO A 28 12.25 22.56 5.50
C PRO A 28 11.67 21.23 5.03
N SER A 29 12.15 20.11 5.57
CA SER A 29 11.43 18.85 5.49
C SER A 29 10.12 19.00 6.29
N SER A 30 9.18 19.75 5.72
CA SER A 30 7.78 19.83 6.15
C SER A 30 6.99 18.59 5.70
N HIS A 31 7.68 17.65 5.07
CA HIS A 31 7.12 16.40 4.58
C HIS A 31 7.40 15.27 5.58
N VAL A 32 6.34 14.89 6.28
CA VAL A 32 6.15 13.62 7.01
C VAL A 32 6.52 13.59 8.51
N CYS A 33 6.12 14.60 9.30
CA CYS A 33 6.13 14.50 10.77
C CYS A 33 4.92 13.70 11.30
N TRP A 34 4.78 12.44 10.89
CA TRP A 34 3.88 11.51 11.57
C TRP A 34 4.65 10.27 12.01
N ALA A 35 4.46 9.90 13.28
CA ALA A 35 5.11 8.76 13.90
C ALA A 35 4.14 7.58 13.99
N ASN A 36 4.67 6.37 13.94
CA ASN A 36 3.92 5.16 14.23
C ASN A 36 4.55 4.39 15.37
N THR A 37 3.69 3.92 16.26
CA THR A 37 4.04 3.01 17.34
C THR A 37 3.31 1.70 17.11
N THR A 38 4.01 0.58 17.24
CA THR A 38 3.41 -0.75 17.13
C THR A 38 3.20 -1.33 18.52
N ARG A 39 1.97 -1.79 18.80
CA ARG A 39 1.60 -2.45 20.06
C ARG A 39 1.10 -3.86 19.80
N LYS A 40 1.12 -4.70 20.83
CA LYS A 40 0.59 -6.08 20.82
C LYS A 40 1.15 -6.88 19.62
N PHE A 41 2.47 -6.84 19.45
CA PHE A 41 3.15 -7.54 18.38
C PHE A 41 3.20 -9.04 18.68
N ILE A 42 2.71 -9.85 17.74
CA ILE A 42 2.69 -11.31 17.84
C ILE A 42 3.21 -11.91 16.54
N THR A 43 4.19 -12.81 16.64
CA THR A 43 4.66 -13.62 15.51
C THR A 43 3.82 -14.89 15.41
N ASN A 44 2.94 -14.99 14.42
CA ASN A 44 2.11 -16.16 14.21
C ASN A 44 2.72 -17.06 13.11
N ARG A 45 3.31 -18.19 13.53
CA ARG A 45 3.97 -19.14 12.63
C ARG A 45 2.99 -20.01 11.85
N LEU A 46 1.80 -20.28 12.37
CA LEU A 46 0.77 -21.08 11.70
C LEU A 46 0.28 -20.40 10.41
N LEU A 47 0.23 -19.06 10.43
CA LEU A 47 -0.22 -18.23 9.31
C LEU A 47 0.93 -17.51 8.59
N GLN A 48 2.18 -17.82 8.96
CA GLN A 48 3.39 -17.24 8.37
C GLN A 48 3.35 -15.71 8.30
N ARG A 49 2.94 -15.07 9.41
CA ARG A 49 2.80 -13.61 9.48
C ARG A 49 3.05 -13.05 10.87
N LYS A 50 3.48 -11.79 10.89
CA LYS A 50 3.56 -10.93 12.07
C LYS A 50 2.28 -10.11 12.15
N GLN A 51 1.68 -10.05 13.34
CA GLN A 51 0.43 -9.33 13.58
C GLN A 51 0.67 -8.25 14.63
N MET A 52 0.17 -7.06 14.38
CA MET A 52 0.36 -5.93 15.30
C MET A 52 -0.78 -4.93 15.19
N VAL A 53 -0.97 -4.18 16.27
CA VAL A 53 -1.77 -2.95 16.29
C VAL A 53 -0.83 -1.79 15.98
N VAL A 54 -1.23 -0.92 15.06
CA VAL A 54 -0.47 0.27 14.67
C VAL A 54 -1.22 1.49 15.16
N ASP A 55 -0.56 2.26 16.01
CA ASP A 55 -0.99 3.59 16.40
C ASP A 55 -0.23 4.62 15.56
N ILE A 56 -0.94 5.60 15.06
CA ILE A 56 -0.43 6.63 14.16
C ILE A 56 -0.65 7.98 14.85
N LEU A 57 0.41 8.75 15.02
CA LEU A 57 0.37 10.10 15.56
C LEU A 57 0.66 11.11 14.44
N HIS A 58 -0.31 11.99 14.15
CA HIS A 58 -0.32 12.96 13.04
C HIS A 58 -0.93 14.30 13.51
N PRO A 59 -0.23 15.09 14.34
CA PRO A 59 -0.80 16.20 15.10
C PRO A 59 -1.32 17.37 14.24
N SER A 60 -0.70 17.63 13.09
CA SER A 60 -1.07 18.75 12.20
C SER A 60 -1.47 18.29 10.80
N ARG A 61 -1.61 16.98 10.59
CA ARG A 61 -1.94 16.39 9.29
C ARG A 61 -3.31 15.71 9.39
N ALA A 62 -4.00 15.62 8.25
CA ALA A 62 -5.15 14.75 8.09
C ALA A 62 -4.78 13.26 8.24
N ASN A 63 -5.71 12.38 7.90
CA ASN A 63 -5.47 10.94 7.93
C ASN A 63 -4.30 10.54 7.00
N VAL A 64 -3.45 9.64 7.49
CA VAL A 64 -2.33 9.11 6.72
C VAL A 64 -2.85 8.08 5.71
N SER A 65 -2.38 8.16 4.46
CA SER A 65 -2.72 7.20 3.42
C SER A 65 -2.17 5.80 3.76
N LYS A 66 -2.91 4.76 3.37
CA LYS A 66 -2.49 3.38 3.66
C LYS A 66 -1.21 3.00 2.94
N ASP A 67 -0.95 3.57 1.76
CA ASP A 67 0.25 3.26 0.99
C ASP A 67 1.51 3.86 1.63
N GLU A 68 1.44 5.07 2.17
CA GLU A 68 2.53 5.63 2.99
C GLU A 68 2.80 4.79 4.24
N LEU A 69 1.74 4.31 4.91
CA LEU A 69 1.86 3.42 6.07
C LEU A 69 2.56 2.10 5.72
N ARG A 70 2.18 1.51 4.59
CA ARG A 70 2.80 0.26 4.10
C ARG A 70 4.28 0.47 3.82
N GLU A 71 4.66 1.58 3.19
CA GLU A 71 6.06 1.90 2.91
C GLU A 71 6.88 2.09 4.18
N LYS A 72 6.35 2.80 5.19
CA LYS A 72 7.05 2.94 6.47
C LYS A 72 7.20 1.62 7.20
N LEU A 73 6.14 0.82 7.28
CA LEU A 73 6.17 -0.49 7.94
C LEU A 73 7.08 -1.49 7.21
N ALA A 74 7.09 -1.45 5.87
CA ALA A 74 8.00 -2.23 5.04
C ALA A 74 9.46 -1.91 5.37
N LYS A 75 9.82 -0.62 5.45
CA LYS A 75 11.16 -0.18 5.84
C LYS A 75 11.52 -0.59 7.27
N MET A 76 10.60 -0.42 8.23
CA MET A 76 10.84 -0.77 9.64
C MET A 76 11.10 -2.26 9.85
N TYR A 77 10.33 -3.12 9.18
CA TYR A 77 10.41 -4.57 9.34
C TYR A 77 11.21 -5.29 8.25
N LYS A 78 11.91 -4.53 7.39
CA LYS A 78 12.72 -5.04 6.27
C LYS A 78 11.92 -6.02 5.39
N ALA A 79 10.69 -5.64 5.06
CA ALA A 79 9.78 -6.42 4.23
C ALA A 79 9.44 -5.62 2.96
N GLU A 80 8.91 -6.30 1.95
CA GLU A 80 8.39 -5.64 0.75
C GLU A 80 7.02 -5.03 1.00
N LYS A 81 6.71 -3.92 0.31
CA LYS A 81 5.42 -3.19 0.44
C LYS A 81 4.21 -4.09 0.15
N ASP A 82 4.35 -5.04 -0.77
CA ASP A 82 3.26 -5.92 -1.24
C ASP A 82 2.87 -6.99 -0.22
N VAL A 83 3.77 -7.28 0.71
CA VAL A 83 3.58 -8.29 1.75
C VAL A 83 3.00 -7.68 3.04
N VAL A 84 2.89 -6.33 3.08
CA VAL A 84 2.32 -5.56 4.19
C VAL A 84 0.87 -5.16 3.91
N PHE A 85 -0.03 -5.61 4.78
CA PHE A 85 -1.47 -5.32 4.74
C PHE A 85 -1.89 -4.48 5.93
N CYS A 86 -2.40 -3.28 5.67
CA CYS A 86 -2.89 -2.38 6.72
C CYS A 86 -4.41 -2.18 6.60
N PHE A 87 -5.16 -2.37 7.68
CA PHE A 87 -6.62 -2.29 7.67
C PHE A 87 -7.21 -1.78 8.98
N GLY A 88 -8.49 -1.42 8.93
CA GLY A 88 -9.27 -1.09 10.12
C GLY A 88 -8.86 0.18 10.85
N PHE A 89 -8.25 1.15 10.15
CA PHE A 89 -7.88 2.43 10.75
C PHE A 89 -9.11 3.22 11.19
N LYS A 90 -9.09 3.66 12.45
CA LYS A 90 -10.07 4.55 13.07
C LYS A 90 -9.34 5.72 13.72
N THR A 91 -9.76 6.93 13.36
CA THR A 91 -9.31 8.17 14.00
C THR A 91 -9.97 8.33 15.36
N HIS A 92 -9.21 8.74 16.38
CA HIS A 92 -9.78 9.11 17.67
C HIS A 92 -10.55 10.43 17.58
N PHE A 93 -11.50 10.61 18.51
CA PHE A 93 -12.17 11.89 18.68
C PHE A 93 -11.14 12.97 19.05
N GLY A 94 -11.26 14.16 18.48
CA GLY A 94 -10.25 15.22 18.58
C GLY A 94 -9.09 15.11 17.60
N GLY A 95 -9.03 14.04 16.77
CA GLY A 95 -8.02 13.90 15.72
C GLY A 95 -6.60 13.63 16.24
N GLY A 96 -5.60 13.79 15.39
CA GLY A 96 -4.17 13.68 15.73
C GLY A 96 -3.66 12.26 16.03
N LYS A 97 -4.54 11.32 16.36
CA LYS A 97 -4.23 9.91 16.61
C LYS A 97 -5.18 8.99 15.87
N SER A 98 -4.65 7.94 15.26
CA SER A 98 -5.42 6.87 14.62
C SER A 98 -4.90 5.51 15.05
N THR A 99 -5.80 4.55 15.21
CA THR A 99 -5.47 3.17 15.56
C THR A 99 -5.92 2.25 14.44
N GLY A 100 -5.12 1.23 14.12
CA GLY A 100 -5.48 0.22 13.14
C GLY A 100 -4.65 -1.04 13.30
N PHE A 101 -4.77 -1.93 12.32
CA PHE A 101 -4.07 -3.21 12.33
C PHE A 101 -3.13 -3.30 11.14
N ALA A 102 -1.99 -3.93 11.36
CA ALA A 102 -1.08 -4.31 10.29
C ALA A 102 -0.69 -5.79 10.39
N LEU A 103 -0.61 -6.41 9.22
CA LEU A 103 -0.15 -7.77 9.03
C LEU A 103 1.03 -7.72 8.08
N VAL A 104 2.14 -8.32 8.48
CA VAL A 104 3.34 -8.46 7.65
C VAL A 104 3.54 -9.94 7.44
N TYR A 105 3.30 -10.41 6.22
CA TYR A 105 3.55 -11.81 5.86
C TYR A 105 5.05 -12.05 5.62
N ASP A 106 5.46 -13.32 5.63
CA ASP A 106 6.82 -13.70 5.23
C ASP A 106 6.92 -13.86 3.70
N SER A 107 5.84 -14.27 3.03
CA SER A 107 5.77 -14.43 1.57
C SER A 107 4.44 -13.93 0.97
N LEU A 108 4.48 -13.61 -0.33
CA LEU A 108 3.29 -13.18 -1.09
C LEU A 108 2.29 -14.32 -1.33
N GLU A 109 2.77 -15.57 -1.41
CA GLU A 109 1.92 -16.75 -1.55
C GLU A 109 1.09 -16.99 -0.29
N SER A 110 1.72 -16.91 0.88
CA SER A 110 1.05 -16.99 2.18
C SER A 110 -0.02 -15.91 2.31
N ALA A 111 0.28 -14.69 1.87
CA ALA A 111 -0.69 -13.60 1.86
C ALA A 111 -1.92 -13.93 1.02
N LYS A 112 -1.76 -14.43 -0.21
CA LYS A 112 -2.88 -14.82 -1.09
C LYS A 112 -3.73 -15.96 -0.51
N LYS A 113 -3.12 -16.89 0.22
CA LYS A 113 -3.81 -18.04 0.82
C LYS A 113 -4.65 -17.65 2.03
N PHE A 114 -4.11 -16.82 2.92
CA PHE A 114 -4.72 -16.53 4.22
C PHE A 114 -5.48 -15.21 4.29
N GLU A 115 -5.20 -14.24 3.44
CA GLU A 115 -5.95 -12.98 3.45
C GLU A 115 -7.37 -13.16 2.90
N PRO A 116 -8.38 -12.56 3.54
CA PRO A 116 -9.70 -12.43 2.95
C PRO A 116 -9.67 -11.76 1.58
N LYS A 117 -10.41 -12.34 0.62
CA LYS A 117 -10.45 -11.89 -0.79
C LYS A 117 -10.71 -10.38 -0.97
N TYR A 118 -11.53 -9.77 -0.12
CA TYR A 118 -11.85 -8.33 -0.23
C TYR A 118 -10.62 -7.43 0.02
N ARG A 119 -9.62 -7.89 0.79
CA ARG A 119 -8.38 -7.14 1.01
C ARG A 119 -7.44 -7.30 -0.18
N LEU A 120 -7.32 -8.52 -0.70
CA LEU A 120 -6.56 -8.79 -1.93
C LEU A 120 -7.03 -7.92 -3.10
N VAL A 121 -8.35 -7.75 -3.24
CA VAL A 121 -8.95 -6.89 -4.28
C VAL A 121 -8.61 -5.42 -4.07
N ARG A 122 -8.62 -4.93 -2.82
CA ARG A 122 -8.23 -3.55 -2.49
C ARG A 122 -6.75 -3.28 -2.75
N HIS A 123 -5.92 -4.31 -2.71
CA HIS A 123 -4.50 -4.24 -3.05
C HIS A 123 -4.21 -4.60 -4.51
N GLY A 124 -5.23 -4.82 -5.35
CA GLY A 124 -5.07 -5.14 -6.77
C GLY A 124 -4.57 -6.57 -7.07
N LEU A 125 -4.46 -7.44 -6.07
CA LEU A 125 -3.94 -8.80 -6.21
C LEU A 125 -4.98 -9.82 -6.69
N ALA A 126 -6.27 -9.45 -6.68
CA ALA A 126 -7.36 -10.32 -7.11
C ALA A 126 -8.50 -9.49 -7.72
N THR A 127 -9.23 -10.08 -8.66
CA THR A 127 -10.43 -9.48 -9.25
C THR A 127 -11.69 -10.05 -8.60
N THR A 128 -12.72 -9.22 -8.44
CA THR A 128 -14.03 -9.65 -7.92
C THR A 128 -15.01 -9.88 -9.07
N GLN A 129 -15.80 -10.94 -8.99
CA GLN A 129 -16.93 -11.12 -9.90
C GLN A 129 -18.09 -10.20 -9.52
N THR A 130 -18.46 -9.31 -10.44
CA THR A 130 -19.42 -8.21 -10.24
C THR A 130 -20.89 -8.60 -10.42
N THR A 131 -21.21 -9.84 -10.81
CA THR A 131 -22.61 -10.21 -11.06
C THR A 131 -23.47 -10.12 -9.80
N SER A 132 -24.62 -9.45 -9.92
CA SER A 132 -25.52 -9.18 -8.79
C SER A 132 -26.03 -10.47 -8.14
N ARG A 133 -26.16 -10.46 -6.80
CA ARG A 133 -26.72 -11.59 -6.04
C ARG A 133 -28.13 -11.95 -6.54
N LYS A 134 -28.93 -10.95 -6.95
CA LYS A 134 -30.28 -11.15 -7.51
C LYS A 134 -30.23 -11.94 -8.82
N GLN A 135 -29.43 -11.48 -9.78
CA GLN A 135 -29.23 -12.14 -11.08
C GLN A 135 -28.73 -13.59 -10.92
N ARG A 136 -27.80 -13.86 -9.98
CA ARG A 136 -27.32 -15.22 -9.70
C ARG A 136 -28.44 -16.13 -9.16
N LYS A 137 -29.29 -15.62 -8.27
CA LYS A 137 -30.41 -16.38 -7.69
C LYS A 137 -31.51 -16.65 -8.73
N GLU A 138 -31.86 -15.65 -9.53
CA GLU A 138 -32.83 -15.79 -10.63
C GLU A 138 -32.34 -16.79 -11.68
N LYS A 139 -31.07 -16.69 -12.10
CA LYS A 139 -30.44 -17.67 -13.01
C LYS A 139 -30.47 -19.08 -12.40
N LYS A 140 -30.13 -19.23 -11.12
CA LYS A 140 -30.19 -20.53 -10.42
C LYS A 140 -31.60 -21.12 -10.42
N ASN A 141 -32.63 -20.31 -10.15
CA ASN A 141 -34.02 -20.76 -10.14
C ASN A 141 -34.53 -21.10 -11.54
N ARG A 142 -34.15 -20.34 -12.58
CA ARG A 142 -34.45 -20.66 -13.99
C ARG A 142 -33.81 -21.98 -14.41
N LEU A 143 -32.56 -22.23 -14.03
CA LEU A 143 -31.83 -23.45 -14.36
C LEU A 143 -32.35 -24.70 -13.63
N LYS A 144 -33.04 -24.56 -12.49
CA LYS A 144 -33.67 -25.68 -11.79
C LYS A 144 -34.87 -26.28 -12.53
N LYS A 145 -35.50 -25.52 -13.44
CA LYS A 145 -36.66 -25.97 -14.24
C LYS A 145 -36.28 -27.01 -15.30
N PHE A 146 -35.02 -27.05 -15.73
CA PHE A 146 -34.54 -27.95 -16.77
C PHE A 146 -33.81 -29.17 -16.18
N ARG A 147 -33.86 -30.30 -16.88
CA ARG A 147 -33.21 -31.58 -16.50
C ARG A 147 -32.23 -32.04 -17.58
N GLY A 148 -31.23 -32.83 -17.19
CA GLY A 148 -30.23 -33.41 -18.09
C GLY A 148 -29.50 -32.38 -18.93
N THR A 149 -29.22 -32.73 -20.19
CA THR A 149 -28.49 -31.89 -21.15
C THR A 149 -29.18 -30.55 -21.44
N LYS A 150 -30.52 -30.46 -21.30
CA LYS A 150 -31.27 -29.21 -21.47
C LYS A 150 -30.84 -28.13 -20.47
N LYS A 151 -30.41 -28.51 -19.26
CA LYS A 151 -29.91 -27.57 -18.24
C LYS A 151 -28.55 -26.97 -18.62
N ALA A 152 -27.65 -27.79 -19.18
CA ALA A 152 -26.34 -27.32 -19.66
C ALA A 152 -26.51 -26.37 -20.85
N LYS A 153 -27.39 -26.70 -21.80
CA LYS A 153 -27.75 -25.83 -22.93
C LYS A 153 -28.32 -24.48 -22.46
N ALA A 154 -29.25 -24.47 -21.50
CA ALA A 154 -29.82 -23.25 -20.91
C ALA A 154 -28.83 -22.43 -20.04
N ALA A 155 -27.74 -23.05 -19.57
CA ALA A 155 -26.68 -22.36 -18.84
C ALA A 155 -25.67 -21.68 -19.78
N GLY A 156 -25.43 -22.29 -20.95
CA GLY A 156 -24.54 -21.79 -22.01
C GLY A 156 -25.19 -20.80 -22.97
N SER A 157 -26.52 -20.80 -23.10
CA SER A 157 -27.25 -19.73 -23.78
C SER A 157 -27.06 -18.43 -23.00
N LYS A 158 -26.14 -17.58 -23.49
CA LYS A 158 -25.96 -16.23 -22.98
C LYS A 158 -27.30 -15.50 -23.16
N ALA A 159 -27.87 -15.07 -22.04
CA ALA A 159 -28.87 -14.01 -21.97
C ALA A 159 -28.16 -12.79 -21.42
#